data_AF-A0A6M1SHB1-F1
#
_entry.id   AF-A0A6M1SHB1-F1
#
_cell.length_a   1.000
_cell.length_b   1.000
_cell.length_c   1.000
_cell.angle_alpha   90.00
_cell.angle_beta   90.00
_cell.angle_gamma   90.00
#
_symmetry.space_group_name_H-M   'P 1'
#
loop_
_entity.id
_entity.type
_entity.pdbx_description
1 polymer ?
#
loop_
_entity_poly.entity_id
_entity_poly.type
_entity_poly.pdbx_seq_one_letter_code
_entity_poly.pdbx_strand_id
1 'polypeptide(L)'
;MPGTDIVALASVATNTTWSSLHNAIISVFIIVAPIMIALVAGGLYVIRLLRRDAKRRAELEAANETNVMLFREIHHRVKNNLQSVQSLVRMQDMPKSAKIDLQSRLSAMAAMHEHIYRNDKYEDIDAHALIPVVVNEVVHAYGSNAEVRYAVDHVAVDRDHITPLSLLLSELITNALKYAFADGRDGIIEVKVKDLGHGRCELVVADNGVGFGTLPDTPTSMGLRLIRGVVSQMGGTYKFVNDNGTRFEADLALASAGHDAAHAKPVATPA
;
A
#
# COMPACT_ATOMS: atom_id res chain seq x y z
N MET A 1 -92.00 -22.70 64.32
CA MET A 1 -91.16 -23.44 65.29
C MET A 1 -90.37 -24.48 64.54
N PRO A 2 -89.10 -24.69 64.91
CA PRO A 2 -87.97 -24.41 64.02
C PRO A 2 -87.08 -25.63 63.81
N GLY A 3 -86.13 -25.55 62.88
CA GLY A 3 -85.01 -26.51 62.88
C GLY A 3 -84.16 -26.57 61.62
N THR A 4 -83.74 -25.40 61.12
CA THR A 4 -82.43 -25.18 60.48
C THR A 4 -81.90 -26.21 59.47
N ASP A 5 -81.91 -25.79 58.20
CA ASP A 5 -80.76 -25.95 57.30
C ASP A 5 -79.44 -25.55 57.99
N ILE A 6 -78.33 -26.04 57.44
CA ILE A 6 -76.92 -25.69 57.71
C ILE A 6 -76.17 -26.78 58.51
N VAL A 7 -75.51 -27.68 57.77
CA VAL A 7 -74.05 -27.95 57.72
C VAL A 7 -73.85 -29.41 57.27
N ALA A 8 -74.01 -29.67 55.96
CA ALA A 8 -73.56 -30.93 55.36
C ALA A 8 -73.00 -30.69 53.95
N LEU A 9 -72.23 -29.60 53.77
CA LEU A 9 -71.55 -29.30 52.50
C LEU A 9 -70.07 -28.92 52.68
N ALA A 10 -69.53 -28.89 53.91
CA ALA A 10 -68.15 -28.47 54.17
C ALA A 10 -67.14 -29.63 54.35
N SER A 11 -67.58 -30.90 54.28
CA SER A 11 -66.70 -32.07 54.47
C SER A 11 -66.45 -32.86 53.18
N VAL A 12 -66.49 -32.19 52.02
CA VAL A 12 -65.84 -32.75 50.82
C VAL A 12 -64.32 -32.67 51.06
N ALA A 13 -63.80 -33.76 51.62
CA ALA A 13 -62.46 -34.30 51.41
C ALA A 13 -61.35 -33.25 51.26
N THR A 14 -60.95 -32.62 52.36
CA THR A 14 -59.74 -31.79 52.44
C THR A 14 -58.48 -32.54 51.97
N ASN A 15 -58.47 -33.87 51.98
CA ASN A 15 -57.35 -34.69 51.51
C ASN A 15 -57.26 -34.84 49.98
N THR A 16 -58.38 -34.87 49.24
CA THR A 16 -58.38 -35.00 47.77
C THR A 16 -58.23 -33.65 47.07
N THR A 17 -58.76 -32.58 47.66
CA THR A 17 -58.50 -31.20 47.19
C THR A 17 -57.04 -30.81 47.42
N TRP A 18 -56.43 -31.30 48.52
CA TRP A 18 -55.02 -31.04 48.81
C TRP A 18 -54.06 -31.79 47.88
N SER A 19 -54.33 -33.07 47.54
CA SER A 19 -53.48 -33.84 46.62
C SER A 19 -53.60 -33.36 45.17
N SER A 20 -54.80 -32.96 44.73
CA SER A 20 -54.99 -32.37 43.40
C SER A 20 -54.30 -31.01 43.26
N LEU A 21 -54.36 -30.15 44.28
CA LEU A 21 -53.61 -28.90 44.34
C LEU A 21 -52.10 -29.15 44.29
N HIS A 22 -51.60 -30.11 45.07
CA HIS A 22 -50.17 -30.45 45.11
C HIS A 22 -49.65 -30.96 43.74
N ASN A 23 -50.40 -31.84 43.08
CA ASN A 23 -50.05 -32.35 41.75
C ASN A 23 -50.09 -31.27 40.68
N ALA A 24 -51.06 -30.35 40.74
CA ALA A 24 -51.11 -29.19 39.85
C ALA A 24 -49.86 -28.31 40.01
N ILE A 25 -49.46 -28.01 41.25
CA ILE A 25 -48.24 -27.24 41.55
C ILE A 25 -47.00 -27.96 40.97
N ILE A 26 -46.84 -29.26 41.23
CA ILE A 26 -45.71 -30.04 40.71
C ILE A 26 -45.67 -30.01 39.17
N SER A 27 -46.81 -30.20 38.50
CA SER A 27 -46.87 -30.19 37.03
C SER A 27 -46.45 -28.85 36.42
N VAL A 28 -46.84 -27.74 37.04
CA VAL A 28 -46.40 -26.39 36.63
C VAL A 28 -44.89 -26.24 36.82
N PHE A 29 -44.33 -26.71 37.94
CA PHE A 29 -42.90 -26.67 38.17
C PHE A 29 -42.10 -27.49 37.13
N ILE A 30 -42.59 -28.67 36.74
CA ILE A 30 -41.94 -29.52 35.73
C ILE A 30 -41.85 -28.82 34.37
N ILE A 31 -42.78 -27.94 34.03
CA ILE A 31 -42.79 -27.21 32.75
C ILE A 31 -41.99 -25.90 32.87
N VAL A 32 -42.18 -25.14 33.94
CA VAL A 32 -41.59 -23.80 34.10
C VAL A 32 -40.10 -23.86 34.44
N ALA A 33 -39.68 -24.79 35.31
CA ALA A 33 -38.29 -24.91 35.72
C ALA A 33 -37.31 -25.16 34.56
N PRO A 34 -37.53 -26.10 33.61
CA PRO A 34 -36.60 -26.30 32.49
C PRO A 34 -36.56 -25.11 31.54
N ILE A 35 -37.69 -24.40 31.33
CA ILE A 35 -37.72 -23.17 30.53
C ILE A 35 -36.86 -22.09 31.19
N MET A 36 -37.03 -21.88 32.50
CA MET A 36 -36.23 -20.92 33.26
C MET A 36 -34.75 -21.28 33.23
N ILE A 37 -34.40 -22.55 33.39
CA ILE A 37 -33.00 -23.02 33.29
C ILE A 37 -32.44 -22.78 31.88
N ALA A 38 -33.21 -23.09 30.83
CA ALA A 38 -32.79 -22.89 29.45
C ALA A 38 -32.59 -21.40 29.12
N LEU A 39 -33.46 -20.51 29.60
CA LEU A 39 -33.32 -19.06 29.45
C LEU A 39 -32.07 -18.53 30.16
N VAL A 40 -31.83 -18.96 31.39
CA VAL A 40 -30.62 -18.58 32.15
C VAL A 40 -29.36 -19.12 31.46
N ALA A 41 -29.36 -20.38 31.03
CA ALA A 41 -28.23 -20.99 30.33
C ALA A 41 -27.96 -20.30 28.98
N GLY A 42 -29.00 -19.98 28.22
CA GLY A 42 -28.91 -19.23 26.97
C GLY A 42 -28.36 -17.82 27.18
N GLY A 43 -28.87 -17.10 28.19
CA GLY A 43 -28.35 -15.79 28.57
C GLY A 43 -26.88 -15.82 28.97
N LEU A 44 -26.47 -16.78 29.80
CA LEU A 44 -25.07 -17.00 30.17
C LEU A 44 -24.19 -17.35 28.97
N TYR A 45 -24.70 -18.13 28.01
CA TYR A 45 -23.99 -18.46 26.78
C TYR A 45 -23.76 -17.22 25.91
N VAL A 46 -24.80 -16.41 25.69
CA VAL A 46 -24.69 -15.13 24.94
C VAL A 46 -23.71 -14.19 25.62
N ILE A 47 -23.76 -14.03 26.94
CA ILE A 47 -22.81 -13.19 27.69
C ILE A 47 -21.38 -13.71 27.51
N ARG A 48 -21.14 -15.02 27.58
CA ARG A 48 -19.81 -15.60 27.33
C ARG A 48 -19.35 -15.37 25.90
N LEU A 49 -20.24 -15.52 24.92
CA LEU A 49 -19.93 -15.30 23.50
C LEU A 49 -19.51 -13.84 23.27
N LEU A 50 -20.32 -12.88 23.75
CA LEU A 50 -20.02 -11.44 23.66
C LEU A 50 -18.68 -11.09 24.33
N ARG A 51 -18.37 -11.69 25.49
CA ARG A 51 -17.07 -11.50 26.15
C ARG A 51 -15.90 -12.07 25.33
N ARG A 52 -16.07 -13.22 24.67
CA ARG A 52 -15.03 -13.80 23.80
C ARG A 52 -14.80 -12.93 22.56
N ASP A 53 -15.87 -12.44 21.95
CA ASP A 53 -15.79 -11.57 20.79
C ASP A 53 -15.16 -10.23 21.14
N ALA A 54 -15.56 -9.61 22.26
CA ALA A 54 -14.94 -8.39 22.75
C ALA A 54 -13.44 -8.58 23.04
N LYS A 55 -13.05 -9.71 23.65
CA LYS A 55 -11.65 -10.03 23.91
C LYS A 55 -10.86 -10.21 22.60
N ARG A 56 -11.39 -10.96 21.63
CA ARG A 56 -10.74 -11.14 20.32
C ARG A 56 -10.57 -9.84 19.56
N ARG A 57 -11.60 -8.96 19.59
CA ARG A 57 -11.52 -7.63 18.98
C ARG A 57 -10.41 -6.80 19.62
N ALA A 58 -10.36 -6.77 20.95
CA ALA A 58 -9.30 -6.06 21.67
C ALA A 58 -7.89 -6.64 21.37
N GLU A 59 -7.74 -7.96 21.27
CA GLU A 59 -6.48 -8.61 20.89
C GLU A 59 -6.08 -8.26 19.44
N LEU A 60 -7.03 -8.27 18.50
CA LEU A 60 -6.80 -7.88 17.10
C LEU A 60 -6.43 -6.40 16.97
N GLU A 61 -7.13 -5.52 17.67
CA GLU A 61 -6.86 -4.09 17.71
C GLU A 61 -5.46 -3.82 18.27
N ALA A 62 -5.12 -4.43 19.42
CA ALA A 62 -3.79 -4.30 20.01
C ALA A 62 -2.68 -4.86 19.09
N ALA A 63 -2.92 -5.98 18.42
CA ALA A 63 -1.99 -6.54 17.43
C ALA A 63 -1.83 -5.61 16.22
N ASN A 64 -2.92 -5.01 15.74
CA ASN A 64 -2.88 -4.05 14.64
C ASN A 64 -2.11 -2.77 15.02
N GLU A 65 -2.38 -2.20 16.20
CA GLU A 65 -1.65 -1.05 16.72
C GLU A 65 -0.15 -1.35 16.85
N THR A 66 0.18 -2.54 17.37
CA THR A 66 1.58 -3.00 17.46
C THR A 66 2.22 -3.10 16.09
N ASN A 67 1.53 -3.71 15.11
CA ASN A 67 2.02 -3.78 13.74
C ASN A 67 2.23 -2.39 13.13
N VAL A 68 1.28 -1.48 13.28
CA VAL A 68 1.39 -0.10 12.79
C VAL A 68 2.60 0.61 13.39
N MET A 69 2.84 0.43 14.70
CA MET A 69 3.99 0.99 15.40
C MET A 69 5.32 0.39 14.89
N LEU A 70 5.41 -0.93 14.77
CA LEU A 70 6.59 -1.63 14.23
C LEU A 70 6.92 -1.18 12.80
N PHE A 71 5.91 -1.04 11.94
CA PHE A 71 6.12 -0.54 10.58
C PHE A 71 6.60 0.92 10.56
N ARG A 72 6.07 1.78 11.43
CA ARG A 72 6.56 3.16 11.57
C ARG A 72 8.03 3.18 12.01
N GLU A 73 8.41 2.32 12.95
CA GLU A 73 9.80 2.19 13.41
C GLU A 73 10.74 1.72 12.29
N ILE A 74 10.32 0.73 11.49
CA ILE A 74 11.08 0.29 10.30
C ILE A 74 11.29 1.47 9.34
N HIS A 75 10.23 2.24 9.05
CA HIS A 75 10.33 3.40 8.16
C HIS A 75 11.34 4.44 8.66
N HIS A 76 11.26 4.79 9.95
CA HIS A 76 12.22 5.68 10.58
C HIS A 76 13.65 5.15 10.48
N ARG A 77 13.85 3.84 10.69
CA ARG A 77 15.17 3.21 10.55
C ARG A 77 15.70 3.24 9.12
N VAL A 78 14.85 2.96 8.12
CA VAL A 78 15.26 3.03 6.72
C VAL A 78 15.67 4.46 6.35
N LYS A 79 14.88 5.46 6.75
CA LYS A 79 15.23 6.87 6.57
C LYS A 79 16.57 7.21 7.23
N ASN A 80 16.77 6.83 8.49
CA ASN A 80 18.01 7.07 9.22
C ASN A 80 19.21 6.36 8.56
N ASN A 81 19.02 5.14 8.05
CA ASN A 81 20.05 4.39 7.34
C ASN A 81 20.42 5.08 6.03
N LEU A 82 19.45 5.51 5.22
CA LEU A 82 19.71 6.23 3.97
C LEU A 82 20.46 7.55 4.24
N GLN A 83 20.08 8.31 5.27
CA GLN A 83 20.78 9.52 5.70
C GLN A 83 22.21 9.23 6.19
N SER A 84 22.41 8.12 6.90
CA SER A 84 23.75 7.70 7.36
C SER A 84 24.63 7.32 6.18
N VAL A 85 24.12 6.56 5.21
CA VAL A 85 24.82 6.20 3.98
C VAL A 85 25.15 7.45 3.16
N GLN A 86 24.22 8.39 3.02
CA GLN A 86 24.48 9.68 2.37
C GLN A 86 25.61 10.45 3.06
N SER A 87 25.65 10.45 4.39
CA SER A 87 26.71 11.10 5.19
C SER A 87 28.06 10.42 5.01
N LEU A 88 28.10 9.08 4.96
CA LEU A 88 29.32 8.33 4.64
C LEU A 88 29.83 8.64 3.23
N VAL A 89 28.94 8.65 2.24
CA VAL A 89 29.28 9.05 0.86
C VAL A 89 29.82 10.49 0.84
N ARG A 90 29.26 11.40 1.66
CA ARG A 90 29.78 12.77 1.84
C ARG A 90 31.20 12.84 2.41
N MET A 91 31.62 11.85 3.19
CA MET A 91 32.97 11.82 3.79
C MET A 91 33.99 11.04 2.95
N GLN A 92 33.55 10.15 2.06
CA GLN A 92 34.45 9.40 1.19
C GLN A 92 35.19 10.32 0.22
N ASP A 93 36.48 10.03 0.07
CA ASP A 93 37.37 10.66 -0.91
C ASP A 93 37.16 10.00 -2.27
N MET A 94 36.18 10.55 -3.00
CA MET A 94 35.78 10.09 -4.33
C MET A 94 35.63 11.30 -5.26
N PRO A 95 35.75 11.11 -6.59
CA PRO A 95 35.53 12.18 -7.55
C PRO A 95 34.18 12.87 -7.33
N LYS A 96 34.16 14.21 -7.38
CA LYS A 96 32.95 15.02 -7.12
C LYS A 96 31.74 14.58 -7.96
N SER A 97 31.96 14.21 -9.21
CA SER A 97 30.93 13.71 -10.12
C SER A 97 30.33 12.38 -9.65
N ALA A 98 31.16 11.40 -9.27
CA ALA A 98 30.71 10.11 -8.75
C ALA A 98 29.90 10.26 -7.44
N LYS A 99 30.29 11.24 -6.62
CA LYS A 99 29.62 11.58 -5.36
C LYS A 99 28.21 12.13 -5.59
N ILE A 100 28.06 13.04 -6.56
CA ILE A 100 26.77 13.62 -6.95
C ILE A 100 25.87 12.53 -7.54
N ASP A 101 26.41 11.65 -8.40
CA ASP A 101 25.65 10.54 -8.99
C ASP A 101 25.10 9.61 -7.89
N LEU A 102 25.94 9.21 -6.93
CA LEU A 102 25.51 8.37 -5.80
C LEU A 102 24.50 9.06 -4.88
N GLN A 103 24.68 10.35 -4.61
CA GLN A 103 23.75 11.13 -3.78
C GLN A 103 22.39 11.29 -4.44
N SER A 104 22.35 11.51 -5.76
CA SER A 104 21.10 11.64 -6.52
C SER A 104 20.31 10.34 -6.49
N ARG A 105 20.97 9.19 -6.66
CA ARG A 105 20.36 7.85 -6.53
C ARG A 105 19.83 7.58 -5.13
N LEU A 106 20.61 7.89 -4.08
CA LEU A 106 20.17 7.71 -2.70
C LEU A 106 18.99 8.61 -2.34
N SER A 107 18.92 9.82 -2.92
CA SER A 107 17.80 10.76 -2.69
C SER A 107 16.53 10.27 -3.37
N ALA A 108 16.62 9.78 -4.62
CA ALA A 108 15.51 9.12 -5.31
C ALA A 108 14.96 7.93 -4.52
N MET A 109 15.85 7.06 -4.01
CA MET A 109 15.46 5.93 -3.16
C MET A 109 14.75 6.38 -1.87
N ALA A 110 15.23 7.44 -1.22
CA ALA A 110 14.63 7.98 -0.01
C ALA A 110 13.23 8.57 -0.26
N ALA A 111 13.07 9.35 -1.34
CA ALA A 111 11.78 9.94 -1.72
C ALA A 111 10.76 8.86 -2.13
N MET A 112 11.19 7.87 -2.91
CA MET A 112 10.35 6.70 -3.23
C MET A 112 9.90 5.99 -1.95
N HIS A 113 10.82 5.70 -1.01
CA HIS A 113 10.46 5.00 0.22
C HIS A 113 9.47 5.80 1.09
N GLU A 114 9.62 7.13 1.15
CA GLU A 114 8.67 8.02 1.80
C GLU A 114 7.31 8.05 1.09
N HIS A 115 7.29 8.02 -0.24
CA HIS A 115 6.06 8.00 -1.03
C HIS A 115 5.29 6.68 -0.86
N ILE A 116 5.99 5.54 -0.90
CA ILE A 116 5.42 4.22 -0.58
C ILE A 116 4.85 4.19 0.84
N TYR A 117 5.50 4.83 1.81
CA TYR A 117 4.99 4.85 3.18
C TYR A 117 3.71 5.66 3.35
N ARG A 118 3.56 6.76 2.60
CA ARG A 118 2.41 7.66 2.70
C ARG A 118 1.19 7.16 1.94
N ASN A 119 1.40 6.49 0.82
CA ASN A 119 0.34 5.84 0.06
C ASN A 119 0.07 4.44 0.62
N ASP A 120 -1.18 4.02 0.63
CA ASP A 120 -1.67 2.97 1.53
C ASP A 120 -0.92 1.63 1.40
N LYS A 121 -0.82 0.90 2.52
CA LYS A 121 0.21 -0.12 2.79
C LYS A 121 0.09 -1.42 1.97
N TYR A 122 -0.91 -1.54 1.10
CA TYR A 122 -1.30 -2.80 0.44
C TYR A 122 -1.75 -2.67 -1.02
N GLU A 123 -1.76 -1.47 -1.61
CA GLU A 123 -2.23 -1.26 -2.99
C GLU A 123 -1.08 -0.82 -3.92
N ASP A 124 -1.29 -1.04 -5.22
CA ASP A 124 -0.40 -0.57 -6.28
C ASP A 124 -0.29 0.95 -6.27
N ILE A 125 0.86 1.48 -6.69
CA ILE A 125 1.07 2.93 -6.76
C ILE A 125 0.84 3.41 -8.20
N ASP A 126 0.11 4.50 -8.35
CA ASP A 126 -0.09 5.13 -9.66
C ASP A 126 1.21 5.82 -10.16
N ALA A 127 1.65 5.46 -11.36
CA ALA A 127 2.78 6.08 -12.05
C ALA A 127 2.62 7.59 -12.20
N HIS A 128 1.40 8.08 -12.43
CA HIS A 128 1.08 9.51 -12.52
C HIS A 128 1.41 10.27 -11.22
N ALA A 129 1.31 9.61 -10.06
CA ALA A 129 1.68 10.20 -8.77
C ALA A 129 3.15 9.97 -8.42
N LEU A 130 3.69 8.78 -8.70
CA LEU A 130 5.04 8.36 -8.30
C LEU A 130 6.14 9.10 -9.08
N ILE A 131 6.01 9.17 -10.41
CA ILE A 131 7.08 9.65 -11.30
C ILE A 131 7.46 11.10 -11.01
N PRO A 132 6.51 12.05 -10.86
CA PRO A 132 6.85 13.42 -10.52
C PRO A 132 7.60 13.53 -9.19
N VAL A 133 7.26 12.73 -8.18
CA VAL A 133 7.93 12.75 -6.88
C VAL A 133 9.39 12.33 -7.00
N VAL A 134 9.66 11.23 -7.70
CA VAL A 134 11.03 10.72 -7.88
C VAL A 134 11.86 11.71 -8.72
N VAL A 135 11.32 12.18 -9.84
CA VAL A 135 12.05 13.05 -10.77
C VAL A 135 12.37 14.40 -10.14
N ASN A 136 11.41 15.03 -9.46
CA ASN A 136 11.65 16.32 -8.80
C ASN A 136 12.69 16.22 -7.68
N GLU A 137 12.69 15.13 -6.91
CA GLU A 137 13.71 14.92 -5.87
C GLU A 137 15.10 14.81 -6.49
N VAL A 138 15.24 14.11 -7.62
CA VAL A 138 16.53 13.96 -8.31
C VAL A 138 17.03 15.31 -8.82
N VAL A 139 16.17 16.10 -9.47
CA VAL A 139 16.51 17.44 -9.96
C VAL A 139 16.93 18.34 -8.80
N HIS A 140 16.18 18.31 -7.70
CA HIS A 140 16.49 19.09 -6.50
C HIS A 140 17.81 18.66 -5.85
N ALA A 141 18.05 17.36 -5.69
CA ALA A 141 19.28 16.83 -5.12
C ALA A 141 20.52 17.13 -5.97
N TYR A 142 20.35 17.20 -7.30
CA TYR A 142 21.40 17.61 -8.23
C TYR A 142 21.68 19.13 -8.16
N GLY A 143 20.70 19.93 -7.73
CA GLY A 143 20.79 21.38 -7.66
C GLY A 143 20.62 22.07 -9.02
N SER A 144 19.85 21.48 -9.94
CA SER A 144 19.55 22.05 -11.25
C SER A 144 18.22 22.80 -11.26
N ASN A 145 18.09 23.81 -12.11
CA ASN A 145 16.84 24.54 -12.38
C ASN A 145 16.14 24.07 -13.67
N ALA A 146 16.51 22.90 -14.20
CA ALA A 146 15.88 22.36 -15.40
C ALA A 146 14.35 22.24 -15.24
N GLU A 147 13.61 22.68 -16.26
CA GLU A 147 12.17 22.53 -16.33
C GLU A 147 11.83 21.07 -16.63
N VAL A 148 10.95 20.46 -15.83
CA VAL A 148 10.46 19.10 -16.10
C VAL A 148 9.00 19.15 -16.55
N ARG A 149 8.72 18.54 -17.70
CA ARG A 149 7.36 18.42 -18.27
C ARG A 149 6.89 16.97 -18.18
N TYR A 150 5.68 16.78 -17.69
CA TYR A 150 5.09 15.47 -17.49
C TYR A 150 3.90 15.25 -18.43
N ALA A 151 3.87 14.10 -19.09
CA ALA A 151 2.69 13.57 -19.78
C ALA A 151 2.58 12.08 -19.44
N VAL A 152 2.04 11.80 -18.25
CA VAL A 152 2.06 10.46 -17.63
C VAL A 152 0.64 9.95 -17.54
N ASP A 153 0.34 8.84 -18.19
CA ASP A 153 -0.95 8.16 -18.03
C ASP A 153 -1.09 7.54 -16.62
N HIS A 154 -2.33 7.34 -16.19
CA HIS A 154 -2.63 6.61 -14.95
C HIS A 154 -2.37 5.12 -15.16
N VAL A 155 -1.27 4.61 -14.62
CA VAL A 155 -0.85 3.21 -14.76
C VAL A 155 -0.46 2.69 -13.38
N ALA A 156 -1.05 1.55 -12.99
CA ALA A 156 -0.68 0.88 -11.75
C ALA A 156 0.75 0.34 -11.82
N VAL A 157 1.53 0.57 -10.77
CA VAL A 157 2.89 0.06 -10.61
C VAL A 157 2.90 -0.94 -9.48
N ASP A 158 3.11 -2.22 -9.82
CA ASP A 158 3.29 -3.30 -8.86
C ASP A 158 4.44 -2.96 -7.91
N ARG A 159 4.32 -3.38 -6.65
CA ARG A 159 5.32 -3.13 -5.61
C ARG A 159 6.74 -3.51 -6.03
N ASP A 160 6.88 -4.64 -6.72
CA ASP A 160 8.18 -5.17 -7.15
C ASP A 160 8.82 -4.31 -8.25
N HIS A 161 8.04 -3.48 -8.96
CA HIS A 161 8.49 -2.57 -10.02
C HIS A 161 8.74 -1.13 -9.54
N ILE A 162 8.24 -0.73 -8.37
CA ILE A 162 8.42 0.65 -7.85
C ILE A 162 9.91 1.00 -7.70
N THR A 163 10.70 0.11 -7.08
CA THR A 163 12.12 0.34 -6.87
C THR A 163 12.92 0.34 -8.18
N PRO A 164 12.77 -0.66 -9.06
CA PRO A 164 13.35 -0.63 -10.41
C PRO A 164 13.01 0.65 -11.18
N LEU A 165 11.74 1.03 -11.25
CA LEU A 165 11.30 2.23 -11.98
C LEU A 165 11.95 3.50 -11.41
N SER A 166 12.01 3.62 -10.09
CA SER A 166 12.62 4.79 -9.42
C SER A 166 14.13 4.90 -9.71
N LEU A 167 14.83 3.77 -9.76
CA LEU A 167 16.25 3.74 -10.12
C LEU A 167 16.49 4.08 -11.58
N LEU A 168 15.63 3.59 -12.48
CA LEU A 168 15.70 3.93 -13.90
C LEU A 168 15.53 5.43 -14.10
N LEU A 169 14.49 6.02 -13.51
CA LEU A 169 14.23 7.46 -13.58
C LEU A 169 15.40 8.25 -13.01
N SER A 170 15.90 7.89 -11.82
CA SER A 170 17.03 8.57 -11.22
C SER A 170 18.25 8.59 -12.13
N GLU A 171 18.56 7.47 -12.78
CA GLU A 171 19.71 7.38 -13.67
C GLU A 171 19.53 8.21 -14.95
N LEU A 172 18.35 8.13 -15.57
CA LEU A 172 18.04 8.86 -16.79
C LEU A 172 18.06 10.38 -16.56
N ILE A 173 17.43 10.83 -15.47
CA ILE A 173 17.39 12.25 -15.10
C ILE A 173 18.80 12.74 -14.73
N THR A 174 19.56 11.97 -13.94
CA THR A 174 20.94 12.35 -13.61
C THR A 174 21.81 12.46 -14.86
N ASN A 175 21.65 11.55 -15.83
CA ASN A 175 22.38 11.61 -17.10
C ASN A 175 21.99 12.83 -17.93
N ALA A 176 20.70 13.17 -18.02
CA ALA A 176 20.25 14.39 -18.70
C ALA A 176 20.88 15.63 -18.04
N LEU A 177 20.77 15.77 -16.72
CA LEU A 177 21.34 16.91 -15.99
C LEU A 177 22.86 17.02 -16.11
N LYS A 178 23.56 15.88 -16.16
CA LYS A 178 25.02 15.81 -16.22
C LYS A 178 25.59 16.07 -17.61
N TYR A 179 24.94 15.57 -18.65
CA TYR A 179 25.50 15.56 -20.02
C TYR A 179 24.76 16.49 -20.98
N ALA A 180 23.44 16.60 -20.87
CA ALA A 180 22.61 17.35 -21.82
C ALA A 180 22.77 18.88 -21.68
N PHE A 181 23.07 19.34 -20.45
CA PHE A 181 23.17 20.76 -20.06
C PHE A 181 24.52 21.10 -19.43
N ALA A 182 25.58 20.43 -19.88
CA ALA A 182 26.93 20.55 -19.29
C ALA A 182 27.55 21.95 -19.40
N ASP A 183 27.03 22.80 -20.30
CA ASP A 183 27.39 24.20 -20.46
C ASP A 183 26.71 25.14 -19.44
N GLY A 184 25.87 24.60 -18.56
CA GLY A 184 25.19 25.34 -17.50
C GLY A 184 23.93 26.07 -17.95
N ARG A 185 23.42 25.77 -19.15
CA ARG A 185 22.16 26.32 -19.64
C ARG A 185 20.96 25.67 -18.94
N ASP A 186 19.89 26.43 -18.78
CA ASP A 186 18.62 25.84 -18.36
C ASP A 186 18.05 24.97 -19.50
N GLY A 187 17.59 23.79 -19.12
CA GLY A 187 17.15 22.75 -20.03
C GLY A 187 15.71 22.32 -19.77
N ILE A 188 15.13 21.63 -20.74
CA ILE A 188 13.81 21.00 -20.60
C ILE A 188 14.02 19.49 -20.62
N ILE A 189 13.47 18.82 -19.61
CA ILE A 189 13.37 17.36 -19.56
C ILE A 189 11.89 17.00 -19.69
N GLU A 190 11.54 16.17 -20.66
CA GLU A 190 10.21 15.62 -20.83
C GLU A 190 10.16 14.18 -20.32
N VAL A 191 9.20 13.88 -19.47
CA VAL A 191 8.91 12.53 -18.99
C VAL A 191 7.50 12.15 -19.41
N LYS A 192 7.38 11.12 -20.24
CA LYS A 192 6.09 10.64 -20.76
C LYS A 192 5.91 9.17 -20.42
N VAL A 193 4.71 8.82 -20.00
CA VAL A 193 4.28 7.43 -19.85
C VAL A 193 2.98 7.27 -20.59
N LYS A 194 2.94 6.29 -21.49
CA LYS A 194 1.75 5.94 -22.23
C LYS A 194 1.33 4.52 -21.86
N ASP A 195 0.07 4.35 -21.45
CA ASP A 195 -0.48 3.03 -21.20
C ASP A 195 -0.61 2.25 -22.51
N LEU A 196 -0.05 1.03 -22.55
CA LEU A 196 -0.17 0.10 -23.68
C LEU A 196 -1.17 -1.02 -23.39
N GLY A 197 -1.76 -1.04 -22.21
CA GLY A 197 -2.64 -2.09 -21.70
C GLY A 197 -1.88 -3.30 -21.18
N HIS A 198 -2.60 -4.21 -20.51
CA HIS A 198 -2.07 -5.47 -19.97
C HIS A 198 -0.89 -5.27 -19.00
N GLY A 199 -0.95 -4.23 -18.17
CA GLY A 199 0.11 -3.84 -17.25
C GLY A 199 1.41 -3.36 -17.91
N ARG A 200 1.41 -3.05 -19.22
CA ARG A 200 2.57 -2.52 -19.94
C ARG A 200 2.44 -1.03 -20.24
N CYS A 201 3.57 -0.34 -20.31
CA CYS A 201 3.62 1.05 -20.71
C CYS A 201 4.83 1.34 -21.62
N GLU A 202 4.70 2.41 -22.40
CA GLU A 202 5.84 3.08 -23.02
C GLU A 202 6.32 4.20 -22.10
N LEU A 203 7.56 4.11 -21.60
CA LEU A 203 8.26 5.18 -20.89
C LEU A 203 9.18 5.92 -21.85
N VAL A 204 9.05 7.24 -21.87
CA VAL A 204 9.93 8.14 -22.62
C VAL A 204 10.53 9.16 -21.65
N VAL A 205 11.86 9.29 -21.68
CA VAL A 205 12.58 10.39 -21.03
C VAL A 205 13.41 11.09 -22.08
N ALA A 206 13.12 12.36 -22.35
CA ALA A 206 13.81 13.15 -23.35
C ALA A 206 14.37 14.44 -22.76
N ASP A 207 15.51 14.88 -23.25
CA ASP A 207 16.05 16.22 -22.99
C ASP A 207 16.18 17.00 -24.30
N ASN A 208 16.23 18.32 -24.19
CA ASN A 208 16.48 19.21 -25.33
C ASN A 208 17.96 19.62 -25.46
N GLY A 209 18.88 18.84 -24.89
CA GLY A 209 20.30 19.16 -24.74
C GLY A 209 21.16 18.89 -25.97
N VAL A 210 22.47 18.76 -25.72
CA VAL A 210 23.46 18.50 -26.76
C VAL A 210 23.37 17.10 -27.38
N GLY A 211 22.52 16.23 -26.83
CA GLY A 211 22.41 14.83 -27.21
C GLY A 211 23.59 13.98 -26.71
N PHE A 212 23.75 12.81 -27.30
CA PHE A 212 24.84 11.89 -26.95
C PHE A 212 25.67 11.52 -28.18
N GLY A 213 26.94 11.18 -27.96
CA GLY A 213 27.83 10.68 -29.03
C GLY A 213 27.49 9.24 -29.44
N THR A 214 28.46 8.48 -29.93
CA THR A 214 28.25 7.05 -30.17
C THR A 214 28.13 6.29 -28.84
N LEU A 215 26.99 5.66 -28.59
CA LEU A 215 26.86 4.72 -27.49
C LEU A 215 27.55 3.39 -27.86
N PRO A 216 28.30 2.78 -26.93
CA PRO A 216 28.88 1.47 -27.17
C PRO A 216 27.81 0.37 -27.19
N ASP A 217 27.95 -0.63 -28.06
CA ASP A 217 27.03 -1.79 -28.15
C ASP A 217 26.92 -2.56 -26.83
N THR A 218 27.97 -2.53 -26.01
CA THR A 218 28.00 -3.06 -24.65
C THR A 218 28.08 -1.94 -23.61
N PRO A 219 27.34 -2.03 -22.48
CA PRO A 219 27.26 -0.96 -21.49
C PRO A 219 28.56 -0.94 -20.68
N THR A 220 29.44 -0.02 -21.03
CA THR A 220 30.75 0.14 -20.38
C THR A 220 30.64 0.95 -19.10
N SER A 221 29.70 1.90 -19.03
CA SER A 221 29.45 2.67 -17.82
C SER A 221 28.54 1.91 -16.84
N MET A 222 28.72 2.18 -15.55
CA MET A 222 27.87 1.61 -14.50
C MET A 222 26.38 2.01 -14.70
N GLY A 223 26.13 3.24 -15.16
CA GLY A 223 24.79 3.73 -15.44
C GLY A 223 24.07 2.97 -16.55
N LEU A 224 24.73 2.73 -17.68
CA LEU A 224 24.14 1.96 -18.77
C LEU A 224 23.93 0.48 -18.38
N ARG A 225 24.77 -0.09 -17.51
CA ARG A 225 24.54 -1.43 -16.93
C ARG A 225 23.31 -1.46 -16.03
N LEU A 226 23.12 -0.42 -15.21
CA LEU A 226 21.94 -0.29 -14.36
C LEU A 226 20.66 -0.20 -15.21
N ILE A 227 20.64 0.69 -16.21
CA ILE A 227 19.51 0.85 -17.13
C ILE A 227 19.17 -0.48 -17.79
N ARG A 228 20.18 -1.19 -18.32
CA ARG A 228 19.97 -2.53 -18.92
C ARG A 228 19.39 -3.53 -17.93
N GLY A 229 19.96 -3.64 -16.74
CA GLY A 229 19.50 -4.59 -15.73
C GLY A 229 18.06 -4.32 -15.27
N VAL A 230 17.75 -3.05 -15.03
CA VAL A 230 16.43 -2.60 -14.57
C VAL A 230 15.36 -2.80 -15.66
N VAL A 231 15.63 -2.40 -16.90
CA VAL A 231 14.69 -2.63 -18.02
C VAL A 231 14.46 -4.13 -18.23
N SER A 232 15.52 -4.95 -18.14
CA SER A 232 15.39 -6.40 -18.24
C SER A 232 14.57 -7.01 -17.09
N GLN A 233 14.71 -6.48 -15.87
CA GLN A 233 13.93 -6.93 -14.72
C GLN A 233 12.43 -6.64 -14.90
N MET A 234 12.09 -5.52 -15.53
CA MET A 234 10.70 -5.14 -15.87
C MET A 234 10.21 -5.75 -17.20
N GLY A 235 10.85 -6.82 -17.69
CA GLY A 235 10.42 -7.53 -18.90
C GLY A 235 10.42 -6.67 -20.17
N GLY A 236 11.27 -5.64 -20.19
CA GLY A 236 11.21 -4.57 -21.16
C GLY A 236 12.33 -4.59 -22.20
N THR A 237 12.21 -3.68 -23.16
CA THR A 237 13.27 -3.34 -24.11
C THR A 237 13.41 -1.83 -24.16
N TYR A 238 14.59 -1.34 -24.56
CA TYR A 238 14.82 0.09 -24.66
C TYR A 238 15.72 0.45 -25.83
N LYS A 239 15.69 1.72 -26.21
CA LYS A 239 16.61 2.33 -27.17
C LYS A 239 16.89 3.78 -26.78
N PHE A 240 18.00 4.30 -27.30
CA PHE A 240 18.35 5.71 -27.26
C PHE A 240 18.32 6.29 -28.67
N VAL A 241 17.76 7.49 -28.81
CA VAL A 241 17.65 8.20 -30.08
C VAL A 241 18.17 9.63 -29.88
N ASN A 242 19.00 10.12 -30.79
CA ASN A 242 19.32 11.54 -30.84
C ASN A 242 18.17 12.25 -31.58
N ASP A 243 17.43 13.09 -30.87
CA ASP A 243 16.30 13.85 -31.39
C ASP A 243 16.26 15.23 -30.70
N ASN A 244 16.98 16.20 -31.27
CA ASN A 244 17.19 17.54 -30.68
C ASN A 244 17.64 17.51 -29.21
N GLY A 245 18.42 16.48 -28.86
CA GLY A 245 18.80 16.10 -27.51
C GLY A 245 18.80 14.58 -27.37
N THR A 246 18.88 14.07 -26.14
CA THR A 246 18.82 12.62 -25.90
C THR A 246 17.39 12.19 -25.63
N ARG A 247 16.91 11.18 -26.37
CA ARG A 247 15.63 10.53 -26.13
C ARG A 247 15.83 9.07 -25.74
N PHE A 248 15.44 8.71 -24.54
CA PHE A 248 15.30 7.32 -24.08
C PHE A 248 13.86 6.86 -24.28
N GLU A 249 13.69 5.68 -24.84
CA GLU A 249 12.39 5.03 -25.02
C GLU A 249 12.48 3.60 -24.50
N ALA A 250 11.53 3.20 -23.66
CA ALA A 250 11.43 1.83 -23.20
C ALA A 250 9.98 1.35 -23.19
N ASP A 251 9.79 0.10 -23.58
CA ASP A 251 8.56 -0.64 -23.29
C ASP A 251 8.80 -1.45 -22.01
N LEU A 252 7.98 -1.25 -20.99
CA LEU A 252 8.13 -1.83 -19.65
C LEU A 252 6.84 -2.52 -19.21
N ALA A 253 6.95 -3.60 -18.44
CA ALA A 253 5.86 -4.11 -17.63
C ALA A 253 5.89 -3.41 -16.26
N LEU A 254 4.85 -2.65 -15.94
CA LEU A 254 4.68 -1.99 -14.64
C LEU A 254 3.73 -2.78 -13.73
N ALA A 255 2.81 -3.56 -14.31
CA ALA A 255 1.97 -4.49 -13.58
C ALA A 255 2.04 -5.91 -14.14
N SER A 256 1.86 -6.90 -13.27
CA SER A 256 1.74 -8.30 -13.65
C SER A 256 0.38 -8.55 -14.31
N ALA A 257 0.36 -9.34 -15.39
CA ALA A 257 -0.86 -9.64 -16.17
C ALA A 257 -2.02 -10.28 -15.36
N GLY A 258 -1.79 -10.66 -14.10
CA GLY A 258 -2.81 -11.17 -13.17
C GLY A 258 -3.46 -10.11 -12.27
N HIS A 259 -2.93 -8.89 -12.15
CA HIS A 259 -3.47 -7.81 -11.30
C HIS A 259 -4.55 -6.97 -11.98
N ASP A 260 -4.53 -6.84 -13.31
CA ASP A 260 -5.52 -6.09 -14.10
C ASP A 260 -6.97 -6.59 -13.89
N ALA A 261 -7.16 -7.86 -13.54
CA ALA A 261 -8.47 -8.46 -13.34
C ALA A 261 -9.11 -8.11 -11.98
N ALA A 262 -8.34 -7.69 -10.98
CA ALA A 262 -8.82 -7.49 -9.61
C ALA A 262 -9.27 -6.05 -9.32
N HIS A 263 -8.70 -5.04 -10.01
CA HIS A 263 -8.90 -3.62 -9.70
C HIS A 263 -9.76 -2.85 -10.70
N ALA A 264 -10.28 -3.49 -11.75
CA ALA A 264 -11.28 -2.92 -12.64
C ALA A 264 -12.67 -2.85 -11.98
N LYS A 265 -12.83 -2.02 -10.93
CA LYS A 265 -14.17 -1.57 -10.49
C LYS A 265 -14.46 -0.21 -11.16
N PRO A 266 -15.56 -0.07 -11.91
CA PRO A 266 -15.89 1.21 -12.52
C PRO A 266 -16.27 2.20 -11.41
N VAL A 267 -15.65 3.38 -11.47
CA VAL A 267 -16.04 4.55 -10.69
C VAL A 267 -17.48 4.90 -11.09
N ALA A 268 -18.44 4.57 -10.24
CA ALA A 268 -19.81 5.00 -10.40
C ALA A 268 -19.88 6.52 -10.14
N THR A 269 -20.18 7.29 -11.18
CA THR A 269 -20.49 8.71 -11.08
C THR A 269 -21.83 8.88 -10.35
N PRO A 270 -21.96 9.73 -9.32
CA PRO A 270 -23.26 10.01 -8.73
C PRO A 270 -24.06 10.94 -9.65
N ALA A 271 -25.35 10.65 -9.77
CA ALA A 271 -26.36 11.45 -10.47
C ALA A 271 -26.70 12.74 -9.73
#